data_AF-A0A7Y1XC79-F1
#
_entry.id   AF-A0A7Y1XC79-F1
#
_cell.length_a   1.000
_cell.length_b   1.000
_cell.length_c   1.000
_cell.angle_alpha   90.00
_cell.angle_beta   90.00
_cell.angle_gamma   90.00
#
_symmetry.space_group_name_H-M   'P 1'
#
loop_
_entity.id
_entity.type
_entity.pdbx_description
1 polymer ?
#
loop_
_entity_poly.entity_id
_entity_poly.type
_entity_poly.pdbx_seq_one_letter_code
_entity_poly.pdbx_strand_id
1 'polypeptide(L)'
;FETTGNLNYDQVNNYFPLPADIYRAGTVIYDNTTTNGFGVTTTEPIEAERVNRNEILYINSSPLTKPINTRPIYTQNTSGINVYGSSELTANVRLNYIRRPARVQWAYQIVFDEPLYDASNSVNFELHPSEEVELVIKILELSGILIKDLGLYQVFDKEELEQIQQEKS
;
A
#
# COMPACT_ATOMS: atom_id res chain seq x y z
N PHE A 1 -5.32 2.50 3.26
CA PHE A 1 -4.12 1.62 3.24
C PHE A 1 -3.91 0.91 1.91
N GLU A 2 -4.96 0.64 1.14
CA GLU A 2 -4.77 0.24 -0.26
C GLU A 2 -4.29 1.44 -1.08
N THR A 3 -3.29 1.22 -1.92
CA THR A 3 -2.70 2.24 -2.80
C THR A 3 -2.20 1.60 -4.09
N THR A 4 -2.02 2.43 -5.11
CA THR A 4 -1.41 2.04 -6.38
C THR A 4 -0.08 2.77 -6.54
N GLY A 5 0.99 2.03 -6.77
CA GLY A 5 2.32 2.58 -7.02
C GLY A 5 2.84 2.20 -8.40
N ASN A 6 3.52 3.12 -9.08
CA ASN A 6 4.27 2.82 -10.28
C ASN A 6 5.56 2.06 -9.91
N LEU A 7 5.86 1.01 -10.66
CA LEU A 7 7.09 0.24 -10.48
C LEU A 7 8.15 0.72 -11.47
N ASN A 8 9.38 0.92 -10.97
CA ASN A 8 10.53 1.29 -11.79
C ASN A 8 11.37 0.03 -12.06
N TYR A 9 11.62 -0.29 -13.33
CA TYR A 9 12.37 -1.50 -13.68
C TYR A 9 13.86 -1.38 -13.30
N ASP A 10 14.37 -2.37 -12.59
CA ASP A 10 15.79 -2.51 -12.31
C ASP A 10 16.48 -3.16 -13.52
N GLN A 11 17.18 -2.36 -14.31
CA GLN A 11 17.90 -2.81 -15.51
C GLN A 11 19.13 -3.67 -15.20
N VAL A 12 19.67 -3.61 -13.97
CA VAL A 12 20.85 -4.38 -13.59
C VAL A 12 20.44 -5.80 -13.23
N ASN A 13 19.36 -5.92 -12.45
CA ASN A 13 18.89 -7.20 -11.94
C ASN A 13 17.72 -7.80 -12.73
N ASN A 14 17.20 -7.08 -13.73
CA ASN A 14 16.10 -7.46 -14.62
C ASN A 14 14.82 -7.86 -13.87
N TYR A 15 14.26 -6.97 -13.06
CA TYR A 15 12.93 -7.12 -12.45
C TYR A 15 12.38 -5.78 -11.94
N PHE A 16 11.09 -5.73 -11.62
CA PHE A 16 10.48 -4.63 -10.87
C PHE A 16 10.58 -4.88 -9.36
N PRO A 17 11.34 -4.07 -8.60
CA PRO A 17 11.41 -4.20 -7.16
C PRO A 17 10.04 -3.87 -6.55
N LEU A 18 9.70 -4.58 -5.46
CA LEU A 18 8.50 -4.27 -4.70
C LEU A 18 8.69 -2.96 -3.90
N PRO A 19 7.63 -2.16 -3.70
CA PRO A 19 7.67 -0.99 -2.82
C PRO A 19 8.14 -1.36 -1.41
N ALA A 20 8.99 -0.51 -0.79
CA ALA A 20 9.57 -0.80 0.53
C ALA A 20 8.52 -0.83 1.66
N ASP A 21 7.44 -0.08 1.49
CA ASP A 21 6.31 0.01 2.41
C ASP A 21 5.26 -1.09 2.17
N ILE A 22 5.50 -2.06 1.28
CA ILE A 22 4.51 -3.10 1.01
C ILE A 22 4.28 -4.02 2.21
N TYR A 23 3.01 -4.14 2.62
CA TYR A 23 2.55 -5.20 3.53
C TYR A 23 2.09 -6.42 2.75
N ARG A 24 1.26 -6.20 1.71
CA ARG A 24 0.69 -7.26 0.87
C ARG A 24 0.56 -6.78 -0.58
N ALA A 25 1.10 -7.54 -1.52
CA ALA A 25 0.87 -7.31 -2.94
C ALA A 25 -0.56 -7.69 -3.33
N GLY A 26 -1.18 -6.85 -4.15
CA GLY A 26 -2.45 -7.11 -4.82
C GLY A 26 -2.20 -7.34 -6.31
N THR A 27 -2.90 -6.58 -7.14
CA THR A 27 -2.91 -6.74 -8.60
C THR A 27 -1.75 -6.01 -9.28
N VAL A 28 -1.11 -6.68 -10.24
CA VAL A 28 -0.15 -6.05 -11.16
C VAL A 28 -0.91 -5.54 -12.37
N ILE A 29 -0.72 -4.29 -12.73
CA ILE A 29 -1.40 -3.61 -13.84
C ILE A 29 -0.34 -3.14 -14.83
N TYR A 30 -0.55 -3.42 -16.12
CA TYR A 30 0.24 -2.91 -17.22
C TYR A 30 -0.58 -1.90 -18.02
N ASP A 31 -0.10 -0.67 -18.15
CA ASP A 31 -0.74 0.34 -18.98
C ASP A 31 -0.29 0.14 -20.45
N ASN A 32 -1.12 -0.56 -21.22
CA ASN A 32 -0.85 -0.90 -22.60
C ASN A 32 -1.24 0.25 -23.53
N THR A 33 -0.26 0.84 -24.20
CA THR A 33 -0.47 1.88 -25.20
C THR A 33 -0.49 1.28 -26.60
N THR A 34 -1.59 1.48 -27.33
CA THR A 34 -1.75 1.06 -28.73
C THR A 34 -2.02 2.27 -29.62
N THR A 35 -1.49 2.25 -30.84
CA THR A 35 -1.75 3.29 -31.85
C THR A 35 -2.42 2.66 -33.05
N ASN A 36 -3.59 3.17 -33.43
CA ASN A 36 -4.33 2.64 -34.58
C ASN A 36 -3.76 3.17 -35.91
N GLY A 37 -4.26 2.64 -37.04
CA GLY A 37 -3.83 3.05 -38.39
C GLY A 37 -4.14 4.51 -38.76
N PHE A 38 -4.89 5.23 -37.93
CA PHE A 38 -5.18 6.66 -38.06
C PHE A 38 -4.31 7.55 -37.16
N GLY A 39 -3.32 6.97 -36.47
CA GLY A 39 -2.41 7.69 -35.56
C GLY A 39 -3.01 8.03 -34.20
N VAL A 40 -4.20 7.54 -33.87
CA VAL A 40 -4.82 7.74 -32.55
C VAL A 40 -4.18 6.77 -31.57
N THR A 41 -3.68 7.30 -30.47
CA THR A 41 -3.03 6.53 -29.40
C THR A 41 -3.96 6.39 -28.20
N THR A 42 -4.17 5.16 -27.75
CA THR A 42 -5.01 4.81 -26.60
C THR A 42 -4.20 4.03 -25.58
N THR A 43 -4.33 4.39 -24.31
CA THR A 43 -3.69 3.67 -23.19
C THR A 43 -4.78 3.02 -22.35
N GLU A 44 -4.69 1.71 -22.19
CA GLU A 44 -5.65 0.92 -21.43
C GLU A 44 -4.93 0.18 -20.29
N PRO A 45 -5.43 0.24 -19.04
CA PRO A 45 -4.89 -0.54 -17.95
C PRO A 45 -5.33 -2.00 -18.08
N ILE A 46 -4.37 -2.91 -18.11
CA ILE A 46 -4.61 -4.35 -18.26
C ILE A 46 -4.03 -5.07 -17.04
N GLU A 47 -4.84 -5.86 -16.37
CA GLU A 47 -4.38 -6.72 -15.29
C GLU A 47 -3.46 -7.82 -15.84
N ALA A 48 -2.30 -7.98 -15.22
CA ALA A 48 -1.38 -9.06 -15.52
C ALA A 48 -1.72 -10.28 -14.65
N GLU A 49 -1.82 -11.46 -15.27
CA GLU A 49 -2.11 -12.70 -14.58
C GLU A 49 -0.87 -13.26 -13.89
N ARG A 50 -0.99 -13.70 -12.64
CA ARG A 50 0.12 -14.34 -11.92
C ARG A 50 0.31 -15.76 -12.40
N VAL A 51 1.52 -16.10 -12.82
CA VAL A 51 1.92 -17.47 -13.17
C VAL A 51 3.11 -17.91 -12.32
N ASN A 52 3.29 -19.21 -12.15
CA ASN A 52 4.48 -19.72 -11.48
C ASN A 52 5.67 -19.74 -12.46
N ARG A 53 6.87 -19.53 -11.94
CA ARG A 53 8.08 -19.42 -12.78
C ARG A 53 8.40 -20.72 -13.54
N ASN A 54 8.04 -21.88 -12.99
CA ASN A 54 8.19 -23.18 -13.63
C ASN A 54 7.22 -23.39 -14.82
N GLU A 55 6.14 -22.62 -14.91
CA GLU A 55 5.13 -22.75 -15.97
C GLU A 55 5.46 -21.91 -17.21
N ILE A 56 6.33 -20.90 -17.07
CA ILE A 56 6.71 -19.98 -18.16
C ILE A 56 7.14 -20.72 -19.44
N LEU A 57 7.95 -21.78 -19.31
CA LEU A 57 8.46 -22.51 -20.48
C LEU A 57 7.33 -23.17 -21.27
N TYR A 58 6.36 -23.77 -20.57
CA TYR A 58 5.20 -24.39 -21.19
C TYR A 58 4.28 -23.35 -21.81
N ILE A 59 4.02 -22.24 -21.10
CA ILE A 59 3.20 -21.13 -21.59
C ILE A 59 3.77 -20.55 -22.89
N ASN A 60 5.09 -20.35 -22.95
CA ASN A 60 5.78 -19.82 -24.14
C ASN A 60 5.84 -20.81 -25.31
N SER A 61 5.84 -22.12 -25.03
CA SER A 61 5.85 -23.16 -26.06
C SER A 61 4.51 -23.30 -26.79
N SER A 62 3.41 -22.90 -26.15
CA SER A 62 2.06 -23.01 -26.69
C SER A 62 1.61 -21.68 -27.33
N PRO A 63 1.32 -21.65 -28.65
CA PRO A 63 0.99 -20.42 -29.38
C PRO A 63 -0.24 -19.66 -28.84
N LEU A 64 -1.21 -20.38 -28.26
CA LEU A 64 -2.45 -19.78 -27.75
C LEU A 64 -2.30 -19.23 -26.33
N THR A 65 -1.37 -19.80 -25.56
CA THR A 65 -1.14 -19.38 -24.17
C THR A 65 0.00 -18.37 -24.05
N LYS A 66 0.82 -18.20 -25.09
CA LYS A 66 1.90 -17.22 -25.10
C LYS A 66 1.38 -15.82 -24.73
N PRO A 67 2.03 -15.11 -23.78
CA PRO A 67 1.62 -13.78 -23.39
C PRO A 67 1.73 -12.78 -24.55
N ILE A 68 0.84 -11.80 -24.53
CA ILE A 68 0.79 -10.67 -25.46
C ILE A 68 0.45 -9.42 -24.65
N ASN A 69 0.64 -8.22 -25.23
CA ASN A 69 0.44 -6.98 -24.48
C ASN A 69 -1.01 -6.78 -23.99
N THR A 70 -1.98 -7.40 -24.65
CA THR A 70 -3.41 -7.40 -24.25
C THR A 70 -3.77 -8.49 -23.24
N ARG A 71 -2.86 -9.43 -22.97
CA ARG A 71 -2.99 -10.48 -21.95
C ARG A 71 -1.62 -10.74 -21.31
N PRO A 72 -1.09 -9.78 -20.54
CA PRO A 72 0.20 -9.92 -19.90
C PRO A 72 0.13 -10.93 -18.75
N ILE A 73 1.26 -11.56 -18.47
CA ILE A 73 1.44 -12.42 -17.31
C ILE A 73 2.61 -11.91 -16.48
N TYR A 74 2.65 -12.24 -15.20
CA TYR A 74 3.79 -11.91 -14.35
C TYR A 74 4.21 -13.09 -13.48
N THR A 75 5.49 -13.13 -13.15
CA THR A 75 6.03 -13.97 -12.09
C THR A 75 6.53 -13.11 -10.96
N GLN A 76 6.35 -13.59 -9.73
CA GLN A 76 6.84 -12.93 -8.53
C GLN A 76 7.86 -13.83 -7.83
N ASN A 77 8.98 -13.24 -7.43
CA ASN A 77 9.98 -13.86 -6.55
C ASN A 77 10.14 -13.01 -5.28
N THR A 78 11.05 -13.39 -4.38
CA THR A 78 11.30 -12.66 -3.13
C THR A 78 11.84 -11.24 -3.37
N SER A 79 12.54 -11.01 -4.48
CA SER A 79 13.18 -9.74 -4.84
C SER A 79 12.25 -8.79 -5.58
N GLY A 80 11.28 -9.29 -6.34
CA GLY A 80 10.48 -8.48 -7.24
C GLY A 80 9.55 -9.25 -8.18
N ILE A 81 9.07 -8.52 -9.18
CA ILE A 81 8.11 -8.97 -10.18
C ILE A 81 8.73 -8.86 -11.57
N ASN A 82 8.55 -9.88 -12.41
CA ASN A 82 8.84 -9.83 -13.85
C ASN A 82 7.52 -9.89 -14.60
N VAL A 83 7.30 -8.99 -15.54
CA VAL A 83 6.06 -8.92 -16.34
C VAL A 83 6.38 -9.21 -17.80
N TYR A 84 5.58 -10.06 -18.42
CA TYR A 84 5.75 -10.52 -19.79
C TYR A 84 4.49 -10.24 -20.60
N GLY A 85 4.64 -9.50 -21.69
CA GLY A 85 3.67 -9.37 -22.77
C GLY A 85 4.18 -10.12 -23.99
N SER A 86 4.14 -9.48 -25.17
CA SER A 86 4.73 -10.06 -26.39
C SER A 86 6.25 -10.24 -26.28
N SER A 87 6.86 -9.42 -25.42
CA SER A 87 8.23 -9.48 -24.91
C SER A 87 8.20 -9.19 -23.40
N GLU A 88 9.34 -9.30 -22.72
CA GLU A 88 9.46 -8.76 -21.36
C GLU A 88 9.13 -7.26 -21.36
N LEU A 89 8.34 -6.84 -20.37
CA LEU A 89 7.89 -5.46 -20.19
C LEU A 89 8.74 -4.79 -19.12
N THR A 90 9.33 -3.64 -19.44
CA THR A 90 10.26 -2.92 -18.56
C THR A 90 9.79 -1.52 -18.19
N ALA A 91 8.55 -1.16 -18.53
CA ALA A 91 7.95 0.14 -18.26
C ALA A 91 6.43 0.00 -18.14
N ASN A 92 5.77 1.07 -17.66
CA ASN A 92 4.31 1.18 -17.57
C ASN A 92 3.65 0.07 -16.73
N VAL A 93 4.36 -0.41 -15.70
CA VAL A 93 3.85 -1.39 -14.75
C VAL A 93 3.52 -0.68 -13.45
N ARG A 94 2.31 -0.94 -12.93
CA ARG A 94 1.82 -0.49 -11.63
C ARG A 94 1.47 -1.69 -10.77
N LEU A 95 1.52 -1.49 -9.46
CA LEU A 95 1.12 -2.48 -8.47
C LEU A 95 0.08 -1.86 -7.55
N ASN A 96 -1.05 -2.54 -7.41
CA ASN A 96 -1.97 -2.32 -6.31
C ASN A 96 -1.47 -3.10 -5.11
N TYR A 97 -1.35 -2.46 -3.96
CA TYR A 97 -0.88 -3.12 -2.76
C TYR A 97 -1.44 -2.46 -1.50
N ILE A 98 -1.40 -3.22 -0.42
CA ILE A 98 -1.61 -2.69 0.92
C ILE A 98 -0.27 -2.25 1.45
N ARG A 99 -0.15 -0.96 1.78
CA ARG A 99 1.04 -0.41 2.42
C ARG A 99 0.99 -0.61 3.93
N ARG A 100 2.16 -0.74 4.54
CA ARG A 100 2.36 -0.60 5.98
C ARG A 100 2.10 0.87 6.35
N PRO A 101 1.42 1.14 7.47
CA PRO A 101 1.26 2.51 7.97
C PRO A 101 2.61 3.18 8.19
N ALA A 102 2.64 4.51 8.10
CA ALA A 102 3.83 5.27 8.45
C ALA A 102 4.19 5.04 9.94
N ARG A 103 5.50 5.05 10.25
CA ARG A 103 5.93 4.98 11.65
C ARG A 103 5.52 6.27 12.34
N VAL A 104 4.71 6.14 13.38
CA VAL A 104 4.29 7.27 14.21
C VAL A 104 5.48 7.81 14.99
N GLN A 105 5.60 9.14 15.00
CA GLN A 105 6.58 9.87 15.79
C GLN A 105 6.02 11.22 16.20
N TRP A 106 6.17 11.58 17.47
CA TRP A 106 5.89 12.94 17.94
C TRP A 106 7.22 13.59 18.25
N ALA A 107 7.70 14.34 17.26
CA ALA A 107 8.99 15.01 17.31
C ALA A 107 8.93 16.22 18.24
N TYR A 108 10.09 16.54 18.82
CA TYR A 108 10.29 17.74 19.61
C TYR A 108 11.64 18.36 19.26
N GLN A 109 11.76 19.66 19.50
CA GLN A 109 13.00 20.43 19.44
C GLN A 109 13.25 21.09 20.79
N ILE A 110 14.52 21.21 21.18
CA ILE A 110 14.88 21.89 22.43
C ILE A 110 15.01 23.38 22.15
N VAL A 111 14.21 24.19 22.85
CA VAL A 111 14.26 25.64 22.81
C VAL A 111 14.32 26.12 24.26
N PHE A 112 15.40 26.83 24.63
CA PHE A 112 15.66 27.25 26.02
C PHE A 112 15.64 26.10 27.04
N ASP A 113 16.29 24.98 26.74
CA ASP A 113 16.31 23.76 27.59
C ASP A 113 14.94 23.11 27.84
N GLU A 114 13.89 23.55 27.14
CA GLU A 114 12.55 22.97 27.20
C GLU A 114 12.22 22.23 25.88
N PRO A 115 11.64 21.02 25.95
CA PRO A 115 11.18 20.32 24.76
C PRO A 115 9.89 20.95 24.24
N LEU A 116 9.94 21.47 23.01
CA LEU A 116 8.79 22.02 22.30
C LEU A 116 8.39 21.09 21.16
N TYR A 117 7.09 20.86 21.00
CA TYR A 117 6.53 20.06 19.91
C TYR A 117 6.97 20.58 18.54
N ASP A 118 7.38 19.65 17.67
CA ASP A 118 7.77 19.92 16.28
C ASP A 118 6.79 19.25 15.31
N ALA A 119 5.84 20.05 14.82
CA ALA A 119 4.83 19.59 13.87
C ALA A 119 5.41 19.18 12.50
N SER A 120 6.56 19.72 12.10
CA SER A 120 7.15 19.45 10.78
C SER A 120 7.80 18.07 10.70
N ASN A 121 8.31 17.57 11.82
CA ASN A 121 8.94 16.25 11.91
C ASN A 121 8.03 15.18 12.55
N SER A 122 6.84 15.58 13.01
CA SER A 122 5.87 14.65 13.60
C SER A 122 5.03 13.94 12.54
N VAL A 123 4.74 12.67 12.79
CA VAL A 123 3.89 11.81 11.96
C VAL A 123 2.83 11.19 12.87
N ASN A 124 1.56 11.47 12.57
CA ASN A 124 0.42 10.93 13.31
C ASN A 124 0.01 9.54 12.83
N PHE A 125 -0.85 8.88 13.61
CA PHE A 125 -1.48 7.63 13.21
C PHE A 125 -2.39 7.84 12.00
N GLU A 126 -2.44 6.86 11.11
CA GLU A 126 -3.29 6.88 9.91
C GLU A 126 -4.56 6.06 10.15
N LEU A 127 -5.33 6.42 11.18
CA LEU A 127 -6.52 5.68 11.65
C LEU A 127 -7.83 6.38 11.24
N HIS A 128 -8.96 5.68 11.39
CA HIS A 128 -10.27 6.29 11.13
C HIS A 128 -10.63 7.27 12.26
N PRO A 129 -11.32 8.40 11.99
CA PRO A 129 -11.64 9.40 13.02
C PRO A 129 -12.39 8.86 14.25
N SER A 130 -13.16 7.77 14.09
CA SER A 130 -13.85 7.13 15.21
C SER A 130 -12.89 6.43 16.20
N GLU A 131 -11.71 6.01 15.74
CA GLU A 131 -10.70 5.32 16.56
C GLU A 131 -9.73 6.30 17.23
N GLU A 132 -9.77 7.58 16.87
CA GLU A 132 -8.84 8.60 17.37
C GLU A 132 -9.04 8.83 18.88
N VAL A 133 -10.30 8.94 19.31
CA VAL A 133 -10.66 9.18 20.71
C VAL A 133 -10.15 8.05 21.59
N GLU A 134 -10.47 6.81 21.25
CA GLU A 134 -10.03 5.62 21.99
C GLU A 134 -8.50 5.54 22.11
N LEU A 135 -7.79 5.82 21.01
CA LEU A 135 -6.33 5.78 21.02
C LEU A 135 -5.73 6.87 21.90
N VAL A 136 -6.23 8.11 21.80
CA VAL A 136 -5.74 9.23 22.62
C VAL A 136 -5.89 8.91 24.10
N ILE A 137 -7.03 8.35 24.50
CA ILE A 137 -7.29 7.95 25.89
C ILE A 137 -6.27 6.92 26.33
N LYS A 138 -6.10 5.83 25.58
CA LYS A 138 -5.13 4.77 25.90
C LYS A 138 -3.71 5.31 26.03
N ILE A 139 -3.32 6.27 25.19
CA ILE A 139 -2.00 6.90 25.27
C ILE A 139 -1.88 7.74 26.55
N LEU A 140 -2.90 8.52 26.90
CA LEU A 140 -2.91 9.35 28.12
C LEU A 140 -2.87 8.48 29.39
N GLU A 141 -3.63 7.38 29.40
CA GLU A 141 -3.60 6.38 30.46
C GLU A 141 -2.20 5.80 30.66
N LEU A 142 -1.55 5.35 29.58
CA LEU A 142 -0.20 4.79 29.61
C LEU A 142 0.87 5.82 29.96
N SER A 143 0.67 7.09 29.57
CA SER A 143 1.61 8.18 29.84
C SER A 143 1.59 8.66 31.29
N GLY A 144 0.70 8.10 32.14
CA GLY A 144 0.55 8.52 33.54
C GLY A 144 0.04 9.95 33.69
N ILE A 145 -0.41 10.57 32.59
CA ILE A 145 -1.08 11.87 32.57
C ILE A 145 -2.53 11.63 32.97
N LEU A 146 -2.70 11.31 34.26
CA LEU A 146 -3.77 11.83 35.09
C LEU A 146 -5.22 11.59 34.57
N ILE A 147 -5.77 10.40 34.80
CA ILE A 147 -7.21 10.24 35.08
C ILE A 147 -7.50 10.94 36.42
N LYS A 148 -7.51 12.28 36.44
CA LYS A 148 -8.01 13.07 37.59
C LYS A 148 -9.37 13.67 37.36
N ASP A 149 -9.88 13.62 36.14
CA ASP A 149 -11.23 14.07 35.85
C ASP A 149 -12.17 12.87 35.81
N LEU A 150 -12.86 12.63 36.93
CA LEU A 150 -13.84 11.56 37.09
C LEU A 150 -14.98 11.65 36.05
N GLY A 151 -15.25 12.85 35.54
CA GLY A 151 -16.25 13.09 34.51
C GLY A 151 -15.87 12.50 33.15
N LEU A 152 -14.58 12.45 32.83
CA LEU A 152 -14.10 11.95 31.55
C LEU A 152 -14.18 10.42 31.48
N TYR A 153 -13.89 9.73 32.58
CA TYR A 153 -14.05 8.28 32.70
C TYR A 153 -15.50 7.81 32.50
N GLN A 154 -16.48 8.55 33.04
CA GLN A 154 -17.90 8.23 32.87
C GLN A 154 -18.39 8.41 31.43
N VAL A 155 -17.78 9.32 30.67
CA VAL A 155 -18.09 9.51 29.24
C VAL A 155 -17.53 8.34 28.42
N PHE A 156 -16.32 7.86 28.75
CA PHE A 156 -15.72 6.71 28.07
C PHE A 156 -16.46 5.41 28.30
N ASP A 157 -16.85 5.09 29.53
CA ASP A 157 -17.67 3.91 29.83
C ASP A 157 -18.97 3.91 29.01
N LYS A 158 -19.53 5.10 28.76
CA LYS A 158 -20.76 5.25 27.97
C LYS A 158 -20.51 5.10 26.47
N GLU A 159 -19.45 5.71 25.94
CA GLU A 159 -19.08 5.60 24.52
C GLU A 159 -18.67 4.17 24.14
N GLU A 160 -17.93 3.47 25.02
CA GLU A 160 -17.56 2.07 24.81
C GLU A 160 -18.79 1.16 24.75
N LEU A 161 -19.77 1.38 25.65
CA LEU A 161 -21.04 0.66 25.61
C LEU A 161 -21.83 0.92 24.33
N GLU A 162 -21.84 2.17 23.83
CA GLU A 162 -22.48 2.52 22.56
C GLU A 162 -21.78 1.85 21.36
N GLN A 163 -20.45 1.80 21.36
CA GLN A 163 -19.66 1.15 20.31
C GLN A 163 -19.89 -0.38 20.29
N ILE A 164 -19.85 -1.04 21.45
CA ILE A 164 -20.17 -2.49 21.59
C ILE A 164 -21.59 -2.79 21.08
N GLN A 165 -22.54 -1.87 21.26
CA GLN A 165 -23.90 -2.04 20.80
C GLN A 165 -24.03 -1.90 19.28
N GLN A 166 -23.25 -1.00 18.67
CA GLN A 166 -23.19 -0.82 17.22
C GLN A 166 -22.49 -1.99 16.51
N GLU A 167 -21.44 -2.58 17.10
CA GLU A 167 -20.72 -3.72 16.54
C GLU A 167 -21.54 -5.03 16.52
N LYS A 168 -22.60 -5.12 17.33
CA LYS A 168 -23.50 -6.28 17.38
C LYS A 168 -24.66 -6.22 16.39
N SER A 169 -24.92 -5.07 15.76
CA SER A 169 -26.02 -4.87 14.81
C SER A 169 -25.56 -5.00 13.36
#